data_AF-A0A7C6N402-F1
#
_entry.id   AF-A0A7C6N402-F1
#
_cell.length_a   1.000
_cell.length_b   1.000
_cell.length_c   1.000
_cell.angle_alpha   90.00
_cell.angle_beta   90.00
_cell.angle_gamma   90.00
#
_symmetry.space_group_name_H-M   'P 1'
#
loop_
_entity.id
_entity.type
_entity.pdbx_description
1 polymer ?
#
loop_
_entity_poly.entity_id
_entity_poly.type
_entity_poly.pdbx_seq_one_letter_code
_entity_poly.pdbx_strand_id
1 'polypeptide(L)'
;MANSLQELKDLCDAWGNPAFQESNEYYNNELSQKIRSYNEAYFSEKILIVYSFDRGHSKETRIDSITVDGLQLVVNTRLVTKKGTFSDEAFNWLILIEVNKADITGVTTVQVKQK
;
A
#
# COMPACT_ATOMS: atom_id res chain seq x y z
N MET A 1 4.35 -5.23 -5.56
CA MET A 1 3.01 -5.19 -6.17
C MET A 1 2.45 -6.60 -6.11
N ALA A 2 1.15 -6.76 -5.93
CA ALA A 2 0.47 -8.05 -6.02
C ALA A 2 -0.52 -8.05 -7.19
N ASN A 3 -0.35 -9.02 -8.08
CA ASN A 3 -1.20 -9.27 -9.25
C ASN A 3 -2.13 -10.47 -9.06
N SER A 4 -1.99 -11.18 -7.92
CA SER A 4 -2.79 -12.32 -7.51
C SER A 4 -2.95 -12.34 -5.99
N LEU A 5 -3.90 -13.14 -5.49
CA LEU A 5 -4.07 -13.33 -4.04
C LEU A 5 -2.85 -14.01 -3.41
N GLN A 6 -2.20 -14.94 -4.13
CA GLN A 6 -0.99 -15.59 -3.64
C GLN A 6 0.16 -14.60 -3.50
N GLU A 7 0.39 -13.73 -4.49
CA GLU A 7 1.42 -12.68 -4.38
C GLU A 7 1.15 -11.72 -3.22
N LEU A 8 -0.13 -11.43 -2.91
CA LEU A 8 -0.48 -10.62 -1.74
C LEU A 8 -0.13 -11.34 -0.42
N LYS A 9 -0.40 -12.65 -0.32
CA LYS A 9 0.00 -13.45 0.85
C LYS A 9 1.52 -13.46 1.01
N ASP A 10 2.25 -13.72 -0.08
CA ASP A 10 3.70 -13.75 -0.09
C ASP A 10 4.30 -12.39 0.34
N LEU A 11 3.71 -11.27 -0.10
CA LEU A 11 4.10 -9.93 0.37
C LEU A 11 3.82 -9.72 1.86
N CYS A 12 2.68 -10.19 2.37
CA CYS A 12 2.36 -10.08 3.79
C CYS A 12 3.37 -10.86 4.64
N ASP A 13 3.70 -12.10 4.24
CA ASP A 13 4.68 -12.92 4.93
C ASP A 13 6.08 -12.30 4.88
N ALA A 14 6.50 -11.79 3.73
CA ALA A 14 7.80 -11.12 3.56
C ALA A 14 7.97 -9.87 4.45
N TRP A 15 6.87 -9.19 4.77
CA TRP A 15 6.87 -8.01 5.64
C TRP A 15 6.49 -8.32 7.09
N GLY A 16 6.26 -9.58 7.43
CA GLY A 16 5.79 -9.98 8.76
C GLY A 16 4.41 -9.41 9.12
N ASN A 17 3.58 -9.09 8.12
CA ASN A 17 2.22 -8.65 8.33
C ASN A 17 1.32 -9.87 8.59
N PRO A 18 0.67 -9.97 9.77
CA PRO A 18 -0.10 -11.16 10.15
C PRO A 18 -1.50 -11.21 9.53
N ALA A 19 -1.74 -10.51 8.41
CA ALA A 19 -3.06 -10.41 7.79
C ALA A 19 -3.70 -11.77 7.47
N PHE A 20 -2.92 -12.83 7.25
CA PHE A 20 -3.44 -14.18 6.98
C PHE A 20 -3.12 -15.19 8.10
N GLN A 21 -2.63 -14.73 9.26
CA GLN A 21 -2.26 -15.57 10.40
C GLN A 21 -3.34 -15.51 11.49
N GLU A 22 -4.31 -16.42 11.45
CA GLU A 22 -5.49 -16.41 12.34
C GLU A 22 -5.16 -16.44 13.84
N SER A 23 -4.02 -17.04 14.21
CA SER A 23 -3.56 -17.14 15.59
C SER A 23 -2.89 -15.87 16.13
N ASN A 24 -2.63 -14.86 15.29
CA ASN A 24 -1.94 -13.64 15.68
C ASN A 24 -2.91 -12.63 16.31
N GLU A 25 -2.49 -11.93 17.36
CA GLU A 25 -3.30 -10.93 18.05
C GLU A 25 -3.77 -9.77 17.14
N TYR A 26 -2.98 -9.44 16.12
CA TYR A 26 -3.30 -8.38 15.15
C TYR A 26 -4.12 -8.87 13.96
N TYR A 27 -4.48 -10.17 13.89
CA TYR A 27 -5.28 -10.72 12.81
C TYR A 27 -6.57 -9.92 12.57
N ASN A 28 -7.22 -9.46 13.64
CA ASN A 28 -8.49 -8.73 13.56
C ASN A 28 -8.35 -7.20 13.50
N ASN A 29 -7.14 -6.65 13.34
CA ASN A 29 -7.01 -5.20 13.17
C ASN A 29 -7.61 -4.73 11.83
N GLU A 30 -7.92 -3.44 11.74
CA GLU A 30 -8.58 -2.84 10.56
C GLU A 30 -7.79 -3.09 9.26
N LEU A 31 -6.48 -2.96 9.31
CA LEU A 31 -5.60 -3.15 8.16
C LEU A 31 -5.64 -4.60 7.64
N SER A 32 -5.49 -5.58 8.53
CA SER A 32 -5.53 -7.00 8.21
C SER A 32 -6.90 -7.42 7.67
N GLN A 33 -7.99 -6.87 8.22
CA GLN A 33 -9.34 -7.06 7.66
C GLN A 33 -9.45 -6.49 6.23
N LYS A 34 -8.95 -5.27 5.98
CA LYS A 34 -8.94 -4.66 4.65
C LYS A 34 -8.09 -5.47 3.67
N ILE A 35 -6.91 -5.96 4.08
CA ILE A 35 -6.07 -6.84 3.24
C ILE A 35 -6.79 -8.14 2.87
N ARG A 36 -7.48 -8.78 3.83
CA ARG A 36 -8.26 -10.00 3.56
C ARG A 36 -9.50 -9.79 2.68
N SER A 37 -9.93 -8.55 2.48
CA SER A 37 -11.05 -8.25 1.57
C SER A 37 -10.69 -8.44 0.09
N TYR A 38 -9.40 -8.44 -0.27
CA TYR A 38 -8.94 -8.72 -1.63
C TYR A 38 -8.97 -10.23 -1.90
N ASN A 39 -9.56 -10.61 -3.03
CA ASN A 39 -9.76 -12.00 -3.44
C ASN A 39 -9.38 -12.21 -4.91
N GLU A 40 -9.49 -13.44 -5.41
CA GLU A 40 -9.14 -13.76 -6.80
C GLU A 40 -9.93 -12.93 -7.83
N ALA A 41 -11.20 -12.62 -7.56
CA ALA A 41 -12.03 -11.80 -8.44
C ALA A 41 -11.58 -10.33 -8.46
N TYR A 42 -11.01 -9.80 -7.38
CA TYR A 42 -10.36 -8.49 -7.42
C TYR A 42 -9.15 -8.52 -8.35
N PHE A 43 -8.32 -9.57 -8.23
CA PHE A 43 -7.08 -9.68 -8.99
C PHE A 43 -7.27 -10.09 -10.46
N SER A 44 -8.48 -10.48 -10.90
CA SER A 44 -8.72 -10.70 -12.33
C SER A 44 -8.63 -9.40 -13.12
N GLU A 45 -9.07 -8.28 -12.54
CA GLU A 45 -9.16 -6.98 -13.21
C GLU A 45 -8.18 -5.94 -12.66
N LYS A 46 -7.77 -6.09 -11.40
CA LYS A 46 -6.98 -5.09 -10.68
C LYS A 46 -5.65 -5.64 -10.18
N ILE A 47 -4.76 -4.71 -9.87
CA ILE A 47 -3.48 -4.92 -9.22
C ILE A 47 -3.52 -4.12 -7.91
N LEU A 48 -2.90 -4.67 -6.88
CA LEU A 48 -2.69 -3.97 -5.62
C LEU A 48 -1.23 -3.56 -5.49
N ILE A 49 -1.00 -2.27 -5.28
CA ILE A 49 0.32 -1.76 -4.92
C ILE A 49 0.26 -1.41 -3.45
N VAL A 50 1.15 -2.03 -2.67
CA VAL A 50 1.28 -1.76 -1.25
C VAL A 50 2.59 -1.00 -1.04
N TYR A 51 2.49 0.19 -0.46
CA TYR A 51 3.63 1.04 -0.17
C TYR A 51 3.69 1.29 1.35
N SER A 52 4.70 0.70 1.99
CA SER A 52 4.98 0.88 3.42
C SER A 52 6.20 1.77 3.63
N PHE A 53 6.16 2.61 4.66
CA PHE A 53 7.25 3.51 5.03
C PHE A 53 7.11 3.96 6.50
N ASP A 54 8.22 4.28 7.14
CA ASP A 54 8.22 4.83 8.50
C ASP A 54 8.14 6.35 8.48
N ARG A 55 7.32 6.91 9.38
CA ARG A 55 7.12 8.35 9.46
C ARG A 55 6.58 8.78 10.81
N GLY A 56 7.05 9.94 11.28
CA GLY A 56 6.63 10.51 12.56
C GLY A 56 5.13 10.74 12.64
N HIS A 57 4.55 10.62 13.83
CA HIS A 57 3.09 10.68 14.00
C HIS A 57 2.48 12.02 13.56
N SER A 58 3.22 13.13 13.64
CA SER A 58 2.75 14.46 13.19
C SER A 58 2.64 14.61 11.68
N LYS A 59 3.10 13.62 10.92
CA LYS A 59 3.23 13.68 9.47
C LYS A 59 2.21 12.79 8.78
N GLU A 60 1.63 13.28 7.71
CA GLU A 60 0.68 12.58 6.85
C GLU A 60 1.22 12.60 5.42
N THR A 61 1.26 11.44 4.76
CA THR A 61 1.61 11.35 3.33
C THR A 61 0.32 11.33 2.53
N ARG A 62 0.16 12.29 1.61
CA ARG A 62 -0.99 12.35 0.69
C ARG A 62 -0.55 12.04 -0.73
N ILE A 63 -1.37 11.29 -1.47
CA ILE A 63 -1.19 11.09 -2.90
C ILE A 63 -1.76 12.32 -3.61
N ASP A 64 -0.93 12.99 -4.42
CA ASP A 64 -1.36 14.11 -5.26
C ASP A 64 -1.77 13.66 -6.65
N SER A 65 -1.05 12.70 -7.23
CA SER A 65 -1.37 12.12 -8.54
C SER A 65 -0.72 10.76 -8.73
N ILE A 66 -1.32 9.97 -9.61
CA ILE A 66 -0.78 8.70 -10.10
C ILE A 66 -0.80 8.80 -11.63
N THR A 67 0.34 8.61 -12.28
CA THR A 67 0.49 8.74 -13.73
C THR A 67 1.35 7.62 -14.30
N VAL A 68 1.08 7.21 -15.52
CA VAL A 68 1.94 6.29 -16.27
C VAL A 68 2.93 7.11 -17.11
N ASP A 69 4.22 6.81 -16.97
CA ASP A 69 5.32 7.40 -17.73
C ASP A 69 6.15 6.27 -18.35
N GLY A 70 5.83 5.92 -19.61
CA GLY A 70 6.40 4.77 -20.30
C GLY A 70 6.15 3.47 -19.55
N LEU A 71 7.21 2.82 -19.08
CA LEU A 71 7.15 1.55 -18.34
C LEU A 71 7.01 1.75 -16.81
N GLN A 72 6.82 2.98 -16.35
CA GLN A 72 6.78 3.33 -14.93
C GLN A 72 5.41 3.84 -14.51
N LEU A 73 4.89 3.33 -13.39
CA LEU A 73 3.81 3.99 -12.66
C LEU A 73 4.42 4.95 -11.64
N VAL A 74 4.17 6.24 -11.81
CA VAL A 74 4.68 7.31 -10.95
C VAL A 74 3.59 7.73 -9.97
N VAL A 75 3.82 7.47 -8.68
CA VAL A 75 2.97 7.91 -7.57
C VAL A 75 3.60 9.16 -6.96
N ASN A 76 3.01 10.33 -7.24
CA ASN A 76 3.45 11.58 -6.64
C ASN A 76 2.77 11.76 -5.29
N THR A 77 3.56 11.91 -4.24
CA THR A 77 3.12 12.13 -2.87
C THR A 77 3.64 13.46 -2.35
N ARG A 78 2.90 14.05 -1.41
CA ARG A 78 3.36 15.20 -0.63
C ARG A 78 3.26 14.91 0.85
N LEU A 79 4.12 15.57 1.61
CA LEU A 79 4.08 15.52 3.07
C LEU A 79 3.27 16.68 3.64
N VAL A 80 2.28 16.36 4.47
CA VAL A 80 1.50 17.34 5.22
C VAL A 80 1.80 17.17 6.71
N THR A 81 1.96 18.29 7.42
CA THR A 81 2.05 18.26 8.88
C THR A 81 0.66 18.45 9.46
N LYS A 82 0.21 17.48 10.25
CA LYS A 82 -1.08 17.55 10.94
C LYS A 82 -1.04 18.64 12.00
N LYS A 83 -2.17 19.32 12.22
CA LYS A 83 -2.33 20.26 13.33
C LYS A 83 -2.64 19.48 14.61
N GLY A 84 -2.00 19.83 15.72
CA GLY A 84 -2.20 19.19 17.02
C GLY A 84 -0.89 18.86 17.74
N THR A 85 -1.01 18.24 18.91
CA THR A 85 0.12 17.71 19.68
C THR A 85 0.27 16.23 19.34
N PHE A 86 1.47 15.82 18.93
CA PHE A 86 1.79 14.45 18.54
C PHE A 86 3.04 14.00 19.28
N SER A 87 3.17 12.69 19.53
CA SER A 87 4.42 12.10 19.98
C SER A 87 5.48 12.15 18.88
N ASP A 88 6.75 12.19 19.27
CA ASP A 88 7.91 12.18 18.35
C ASP A 88 8.27 10.77 17.85
N GLU A 89 7.43 9.77 18.14
CA GLU A 89 7.64 8.39 17.74
C GLU A 89 7.40 8.22 16.23
N ALA A 90 8.21 7.35 15.61
CA ALA A 90 8.00 6.90 14.25
C ALA A 90 6.94 5.80 14.23
N PHE A 91 6.00 5.91 13.29
CA PHE A 91 4.97 4.92 13.03
C PHE A 91 5.19 4.30 11.65
N ASN A 92 4.88 3.02 11.51
CA ASN A 92 4.80 2.40 10.21
C ASN A 92 3.50 2.81 9.53
N TRP A 93 3.60 3.43 8.36
CA TRP A 93 2.46 3.81 7.54
C TRP A 93 2.37 2.88 6.34
N LEU A 94 1.14 2.68 5.88
CA LEU A 94 0.86 1.86 4.72
C LEU A 94 -0.18 2.55 3.84
N ILE A 95 0.13 2.60 2.54
CA ILE A 95 -0.78 3.08 1.51
C ILE A 95 -1.10 1.91 0.58
N LEU A 96 -2.40 1.62 0.46
CA LEU A 96 -2.94 0.66 -0.50
C LEU A 96 -3.41 1.43 -1.73
N ILE A 97 -2.84 1.10 -2.89
CA ILE A 97 -3.21 1.72 -4.17
C ILE A 97 -3.80 0.63 -5.06
N GLU A 98 -5.10 0.76 -5.34
CA GLU A 98 -5.87 -0.13 -6.21
C GLU A 98 -5.81 0.41 -7.65
N VAL A 99 -5.34 -0.38 -8.62
CA VAL A 99 -5.14 0.05 -10.01
C VAL A 99 -5.75 -0.97 -10.97
N ASN A 100 -6.46 -0.53 -12.01
CA ASN A 100 -6.95 -1.45 -13.04
C ASN A 100 -5.81 -1.91 -13.93
N LYS A 101 -5.76 -3.20 -14.26
CA LYS A 101 -4.73 -3.79 -15.13
C LYS A 101 -4.65 -3.10 -16.50
N ALA A 102 -5.81 -2.74 -17.05
CA ALA A 102 -5.91 -2.06 -18.34
C ALA A 102 -5.15 -0.72 -18.37
N ASP A 103 -5.19 0.04 -17.26
CA ASP A 103 -4.60 1.38 -17.15
C ASP A 103 -3.07 1.35 -17.02
N ILE A 104 -2.48 0.20 -16.71
CA ILE A 104 -1.03 0.02 -16.49
C ILE A 104 -0.42 -1.04 -17.39
N THR A 105 -1.03 -1.26 -18.57
CA THR A 105 -0.50 -2.19 -19.57
C THR A 105 0.93 -1.80 -19.95
N GLY A 106 1.88 -2.73 -19.78
CA GLY A 106 3.30 -2.51 -20.09
C GLY A 106 4.12 -1.84 -18.98
N VAL A 107 3.48 -1.41 -17.87
CA VAL A 107 4.21 -0.95 -16.68
C VAL A 107 4.93 -2.12 -16.04
N THR A 108 6.21 -1.94 -15.75
CA THR A 108 7.06 -2.95 -15.08
C THR A 108 7.58 -2.47 -13.74
N THR A 109 7.52 -1.17 -13.46
CA THR A 109 8.10 -0.57 -12.26
C THR A 109 7.17 0.46 -11.63
N VAL A 110 7.28 0.63 -10.32
CA VAL A 110 6.58 1.68 -9.56
C VAL A 110 7.61 2.61 -8.98
N GLN A 111 7.42 3.91 -9.17
CA GLN A 111 8.23 4.94 -8.56
C GLN A 111 7.36 5.83 -7.67
N VAL A 112 7.71 5.92 -6.39
CA VAL A 112 7.10 6.88 -5.48
C VAL A 112 7.98 8.13 -5.42
N LYS A 113 7.45 9.27 -5.85
CA LYS A 113 8.12 10.57 -5.76
C LYS A 113 7.50 11.36 -4.61
N GLN A 114 8.33 11.79 -3.66
CA GLN A 114 7.90 12.68 -2.59
C GLN A 114 8.30 14.12 -2.94
N LYS A 115 7.33 15.03 -2.86
CA LYS A 115 7.50 16.48 -2.99
C LYS A 115 7.28 17.18 -1.66
#